data_AF-A0A1Y2I1G6-F1
#
_entry.id   AF-A0A1Y2I1G6-F1
#
_cell.length_a   1.000
_cell.length_b   1.000
_cell.length_c   1.000
_cell.angle_alpha   90.00
_cell.angle_beta   90.00
_cell.angle_gamma   90.00
#
_symmetry.space_group_name_H-M   'P 1'
#
loop_
_entity.id
_entity.type
_entity.pdbx_description
1 polymer ?
#
loop_
_entity_poly.entity_id
_entity_poly.type
_entity_poly.pdbx_seq_one_letter_code
_entity_poly.pdbx_strand_id
1 'polypeptide(L)'
;MQCTAAVRYSPHFLHIASFINSQLLDRFLPRSQAQAAPCRYPLAHTAKLSTDIFQTVHNPQHLRTGHRILRERLAGPRLTSYYPAAPPSVKKINQVLEPLTGIKLMDYAEANRLEKIRQLKARGKGAPQKGQGKQAALKKKKK
;
A
#
# COMPACT_ATOMS: atom_id res chain seq x y z
N MET A 1 -15.44 -56.00 27.23
CA MET A 1 -14.64 -55.53 28.38
C MET A 1 -14.42 -54.04 28.22
N GLN A 2 -15.35 -53.23 28.71
CA GLN A 2 -15.28 -51.77 28.65
C GLN A 2 -14.98 -51.27 30.06
N CYS A 3 -13.85 -50.60 30.23
CA CYS A 3 -13.42 -50.00 31.50
C CYS A 3 -13.92 -48.55 31.54
N THR A 4 -14.79 -48.22 32.48
CA THR A 4 -15.25 -46.86 32.75
C THR A 4 -14.45 -46.27 33.91
N ALA A 5 -13.70 -45.19 33.65
CA ALA A 5 -13.02 -44.40 34.67
C ALA A 5 -13.97 -43.31 35.20
N ALA A 6 -14.30 -43.38 36.48
CA ALA A 6 -15.10 -42.37 37.17
C ALA A 6 -14.21 -41.21 37.66
N VAL A 7 -14.30 -40.04 37.01
CA VAL A 7 -13.74 -38.79 37.53
C VAL A 7 -14.78 -38.14 38.43
N ARG A 8 -14.49 -38.06 39.73
CA ARG A 8 -15.31 -37.36 40.73
C ARG A 8 -15.17 -35.85 40.52
N TYR A 9 -16.23 -35.18 40.07
CA TYR A 9 -16.31 -33.72 40.03
C TYR A 9 -16.88 -33.20 41.36
N SER A 10 -16.15 -32.25 41.98
CA SER A 10 -16.49 -31.61 43.26
C SER A 10 -17.48 -30.45 43.05
N PRO A 11 -18.56 -30.31 43.85
CA PRO A 11 -19.70 -29.43 43.57
C PRO A 11 -19.56 -27.99 44.11
N HIS A 12 -18.35 -27.42 44.13
CA HIS A 12 -18.15 -26.05 44.66
C HIS A 12 -17.89 -24.98 43.59
N PHE A 13 -17.76 -25.35 42.31
CA PHE A 13 -17.41 -24.39 41.26
C PHE A 13 -18.60 -23.68 40.59
N LEU A 14 -19.85 -24.05 40.94
CA LEU A 14 -21.04 -23.51 40.29
C LEU A 14 -21.70 -22.32 41.03
N HIS A 15 -21.19 -21.92 42.21
CA HIS A 15 -21.78 -20.80 42.97
C HIS A 15 -21.14 -19.43 42.68
N ILE A 16 -19.96 -19.37 42.08
CA ILE A 16 -19.26 -18.09 41.77
C ILE A 16 -19.70 -17.54 40.41
N ALA A 17 -20.14 -18.40 39.48
CA ALA A 17 -20.47 -18.00 38.11
C ALA A 17 -21.84 -17.32 37.92
N SER A 18 -22.72 -17.32 38.93
CA SER A 18 -24.05 -16.68 38.86
C SER A 18 -24.12 -15.29 39.51
N PHE A 19 -23.09 -14.86 40.24
CA PHE A 19 -23.08 -13.55 40.92
C PHE A 19 -22.47 -12.41 40.09
N ILE A 20 -21.70 -12.73 39.04
CA ILE A 20 -21.05 -11.70 38.18
C ILE A 20 -21.99 -11.23 37.04
N ASN A 21 -23.05 -11.99 36.73
CA ASN A 21 -23.92 -11.73 35.56
C ASN A 21 -25.26 -11.02 35.86
N SER A 22 -25.44 -10.43 37.04
CA SER A 22 -26.61 -9.58 37.34
C SER A 22 -26.28 -8.09 37.56
N GLN A 23 -25.01 -7.69 37.48
CA GLN A 23 -24.56 -6.30 37.69
C GLN A 23 -24.03 -5.61 36.41
N LEU A 24 -24.36 -6.14 35.23
CA LEU A 24 -23.91 -5.60 33.94
C LEU A 24 -25.04 -5.45 32.90
N LEU A 25 -26.26 -5.14 33.35
CA LEU A 25 -27.36 -4.79 32.46
C LEU A 25 -28.11 -3.49 32.82
N ASP A 26 -27.57 -2.66 33.73
CA ASP A 26 -28.10 -1.31 34.02
C ASP A 26 -27.22 -0.17 33.48
N ARG A 27 -26.53 -0.38 32.36
CA ARG A 27 -25.88 0.71 31.60
C ARG A 27 -26.44 0.91 30.21
N PHE A 28 -27.72 0.60 30.02
CA PHE A 28 -28.52 1.17 28.94
C PHE A 28 -29.43 2.27 29.51
N LEU A 29 -28.83 3.28 30.15
CA LEU A 29 -29.52 4.56 30.24
C LEU A 29 -29.67 5.07 28.80
N PRO A 30 -30.88 5.36 28.30
CA PRO A 30 -30.97 6.23 27.13
C PRO A 30 -30.19 7.48 27.51
N ARG A 31 -29.30 7.92 26.63
CA ARG A 31 -28.67 9.23 26.72
C ARG A 31 -29.83 10.22 26.71
N SER A 32 -30.38 10.52 27.88
CA SER A 32 -31.36 11.55 28.07
C SER A 32 -30.73 12.76 27.43
N GLN A 33 -31.49 13.47 26.61
CA GLN A 33 -31.05 14.75 26.12
C GLN A 33 -31.02 15.67 27.34
N ALA A 34 -29.96 15.56 28.14
CA ALA A 34 -29.52 16.59 29.04
C ALA A 34 -29.20 17.76 28.12
N GLN A 35 -30.20 18.61 27.90
CA GLN A 35 -30.02 19.88 27.23
C GLN A 35 -28.99 20.61 28.08
N ALA A 36 -27.79 20.78 27.52
CA ALA A 36 -26.75 21.57 28.15
C ALA A 36 -27.35 22.92 28.50
N ALA A 37 -27.07 23.42 29.71
CA ALA A 37 -27.57 24.72 30.16
C ALA A 37 -27.33 25.76 29.06
N PRO A 38 -28.33 26.60 28.72
CA PRO A 38 -28.21 27.51 27.60
C PRO A 38 -27.08 28.50 27.89
N CYS A 39 -25.96 28.34 27.19
CA CYS A 39 -24.93 29.34 27.13
C CYS A 39 -25.51 30.61 26.47
N ARG A 40 -25.01 31.79 26.89
CA ARG A 40 -25.49 33.12 26.42
C ARG A 40 -25.64 33.23 24.90
N TYR A 41 -24.87 32.46 24.15
CA TYR A 41 -24.98 32.28 22.70
C TYR A 41 -25.32 30.82 22.39
N PRO A 42 -26.26 30.51 21.48
CA PRO A 42 -26.57 29.12 21.12
C PRO A 42 -25.34 28.36 20.63
N LEU A 43 -25.20 27.08 21.00
CA LEU A 43 -24.09 26.23 20.58
C LEU A 43 -23.93 26.17 19.05
N ALA A 44 -25.05 26.21 18.32
CA ALA A 44 -25.03 26.27 16.86
C ALA A 44 -24.39 27.56 16.33
N HIS A 45 -24.59 28.69 16.99
CA HIS A 45 -24.01 29.98 16.60
C HIS A 45 -22.50 29.99 16.86
N THR A 46 -22.07 29.56 18.05
CA THR A 46 -20.64 29.47 18.36
C THR A 46 -19.92 28.47 17.48
N ALA A 47 -20.57 27.35 17.12
CA ALA A 47 -20.02 26.35 16.21
C ALA A 47 -19.92 26.83 14.77
N LYS A 48 -20.78 27.77 14.33
CA LYS A 48 -20.64 28.44 13.03
C LYS A 48 -19.48 29.44 13.06
N LEU A 49 -19.46 30.31 14.06
CA LEU A 49 -18.39 31.32 14.21
C LEU A 49 -17.00 30.69 14.32
N SER A 50 -16.85 29.60 15.10
CA SER A 50 -15.56 28.93 15.22
C SER A 50 -15.12 28.32 13.89
N THR A 51 -16.04 27.73 13.12
CA THR A 51 -15.70 27.19 11.81
C THR A 51 -15.28 28.27 10.83
N ASP A 52 -15.90 29.45 10.88
CA ASP A 52 -15.56 30.61 10.06
C ASP A 52 -14.16 31.16 10.42
N ILE A 53 -13.87 31.29 11.72
CA ILE A 53 -12.56 31.74 12.23
C ILE A 53 -11.44 30.78 11.79
N PHE A 54 -11.65 29.47 11.92
CA PHE A 54 -10.63 28.46 11.64
C PHE A 54 -10.67 27.91 10.21
N GLN A 55 -11.52 28.47 9.34
CA GLN A 55 -11.68 28.03 7.95
C GLN A 55 -11.94 26.51 7.83
N THR A 56 -12.78 25.98 8.73
CA THR A 56 -13.17 24.55 8.74
C THR A 56 -14.58 24.37 8.20
N VAL A 57 -14.94 23.15 7.80
CA VAL A 57 -16.25 22.86 7.18
C VAL A 57 -17.34 22.70 8.26
N HIS A 58 -18.38 23.53 8.21
CA HIS A 58 -19.58 23.42 9.06
C HIS A 58 -20.63 22.50 8.43
N ASN A 59 -20.97 21.36 9.07
CA ASN A 59 -21.97 20.38 8.58
C ASN A 59 -23.03 20.03 9.65
N PRO A 60 -24.04 20.89 9.86
CA PRO A 60 -25.06 20.71 10.90
C PRO A 60 -26.09 19.62 10.58
N GLN A 61 -26.27 19.28 9.30
CA GLN A 61 -27.22 18.27 8.82
C GLN A 61 -26.59 16.87 8.65
N HIS A 62 -25.30 16.73 8.99
CA HIS A 62 -24.54 15.47 8.88
C HIS A 62 -24.61 14.81 7.49
N LEU A 63 -24.67 15.64 6.43
CA LEU A 63 -24.69 15.15 5.05
C LEU A 63 -23.35 14.55 4.66
N ARG A 64 -23.37 13.55 3.76
CA ARG A 64 -22.17 12.89 3.23
C ARG A 64 -21.58 13.72 2.08
N THR A 65 -20.79 14.73 2.41
CA THR A 65 -20.21 15.69 1.43
C THR A 65 -18.88 15.26 0.81
N GLY A 66 -18.30 14.12 1.20
CA GLY A 66 -17.01 13.65 0.69
C GLY A 66 -15.78 14.30 1.32
N HIS A 67 -15.93 15.14 2.35
CA HIS A 67 -14.83 15.83 3.05
C HIS A 67 -13.77 14.87 3.66
N ARG A 68 -14.08 13.59 3.84
CA ARG A 68 -13.09 12.56 4.20
C ARG A 68 -12.06 12.39 3.08
N ILE A 69 -12.51 12.23 1.84
CA ILE A 69 -11.66 11.95 0.68
C ILE A 69 -10.69 13.11 0.44
N LEU A 70 -11.18 14.36 0.58
CA LEU A 70 -10.36 15.56 0.37
C LEU A 70 -9.31 15.78 1.46
N ARG A 71 -9.54 15.27 2.68
CA ARG A 71 -8.59 15.37 3.80
C ARG A 71 -7.53 14.27 3.78
N GLU A 72 -7.77 13.19 3.04
CA GLU A 72 -6.79 12.14 2.90
C GLU A 72 -5.56 12.69 2.17
N ARG A 73 -4.37 12.47 2.74
CA ARG A 73 -3.12 12.93 2.12
C ARG A 73 -2.89 12.15 0.83
N LEU A 74 -2.45 12.86 -0.22
CA LEU A 74 -2.15 12.26 -1.50
C LEU A 74 -1.06 11.17 -1.37
N ALA A 75 -1.34 9.98 -1.88
CA ALA A 75 -0.42 8.84 -1.83
C ALA A 75 0.63 8.84 -2.95
N GLY A 76 0.43 9.65 -4.00
CA GLY A 76 1.28 9.71 -5.21
C GLY A 76 2.78 9.69 -4.94
N PRO A 77 3.36 10.67 -4.20
CA PRO A 77 4.81 10.73 -3.99
C PRO A 77 5.36 9.49 -3.29
N ARG A 78 4.62 8.92 -2.33
CA ARG A 78 4.99 7.69 -1.62
C ARG A 78 5.00 6.47 -2.55
N LEU A 79 4.06 6.40 -3.49
CA LEU A 79 3.97 5.28 -4.43
C LEU A 79 5.03 5.38 -5.52
N THR A 80 5.33 6.60 -6.01
CA THR A 80 6.38 6.83 -7.00
C THR A 80 7.76 6.43 -6.48
N SER A 81 8.02 6.65 -5.18
CA SER A 81 9.30 6.31 -4.56
C SER A 81 9.45 4.82 -4.19
N TYR A 82 8.55 3.93 -4.64
CA TYR A 82 8.62 2.50 -4.27
C TYR A 82 9.90 1.83 -4.76
N TYR A 83 10.30 2.10 -5.99
CA TYR A 83 11.63 1.74 -6.49
C TYR A 83 12.52 2.98 -6.44
N PRO A 84 13.72 2.92 -5.82
CA PRO A 84 14.64 4.05 -5.85
C PRO A 84 15.05 4.34 -7.30
N ALA A 85 15.38 5.61 -7.57
CA ALA A 85 15.92 5.99 -8.87
C ALA A 85 17.15 5.14 -9.19
N ALA A 86 17.18 4.55 -10.39
CA ALA A 86 18.29 3.69 -10.79
C ALA A 86 19.60 4.50 -10.81
N PRO A 87 20.73 3.91 -10.38
CA PRO A 87 22.02 4.58 -10.47
C PRO A 87 22.33 4.94 -11.94
N PRO A 88 23.12 6.01 -12.18
CA PRO A 88 23.48 6.39 -13.54
C PRO A 88 24.25 5.25 -14.22
N SER A 89 23.79 4.86 -15.41
CA SER A 89 24.50 3.86 -16.21
C SER A 89 25.88 4.36 -16.64
N VAL A 90 26.84 3.45 -16.83
CA VAL A 90 28.21 3.78 -17.30
C VAL A 90 28.20 4.66 -18.55
N LYS A 91 27.22 4.46 -19.45
CA LYS A 91 27.02 5.32 -20.63
C LYS A 91 26.75 6.80 -20.27
N LYS A 92 25.88 7.06 -19.30
CA LYS A 92 25.57 8.42 -18.84
C LYS A 92 26.77 9.05 -18.14
N ILE A 93 27.51 8.23 -17.37
CA ILE A 93 28.74 8.67 -16.71
C ILE A 93 29.77 9.08 -17.77
N ASN A 94 30.00 8.25 -18.79
CA ASN A 94 30.92 8.56 -19.88
C ASN A 94 30.52 9.80 -20.69
N GLN A 95 29.22 10.04 -20.92
CA GLN A 95 28.75 11.26 -21.59
C GLN A 95 29.19 12.54 -20.87
N VAL A 96 29.32 12.50 -19.54
CA VAL A 96 29.77 13.63 -18.72
C VAL A 96 31.28 13.62 -18.53
N LEU A 97 31.90 12.46 -18.28
CA LEU A 97 33.32 12.36 -17.94
C LEU A 97 34.27 12.48 -19.14
N GLU A 98 33.91 11.91 -20.30
CA GLU A 98 34.75 11.94 -21.50
C GLU A 98 35.12 13.37 -21.93
N PRO A 99 34.19 14.34 -22.05
CA PRO A 99 34.56 15.71 -22.43
C PRO A 99 35.37 16.45 -21.36
N LEU A 100 35.28 16.05 -20.09
CA LEU A 100 35.95 16.73 -18.98
C LEU A 100 37.37 16.23 -18.76
N THR A 101 37.58 14.92 -18.89
CA THR A 101 38.83 14.25 -18.49
C THR A 101 39.53 13.55 -19.64
N GLY A 102 38.85 13.34 -20.77
CA GLY A 102 39.33 12.50 -21.88
C GLY A 102 39.33 11.00 -21.56
N ILE A 103 38.88 10.59 -20.38
CA ILE A 103 38.90 9.20 -19.92
C ILE A 103 37.52 8.57 -20.15
N LYS A 104 37.52 7.37 -20.73
CA LYS A 104 36.32 6.56 -20.98
C LYS A 104 36.30 5.33 -20.07
N LEU A 105 35.26 5.19 -19.26
CA LEU A 105 35.06 4.00 -18.43
C LEU A 105 34.54 2.83 -19.29
N MET A 106 35.01 1.63 -18.98
CA MET A 106 34.54 0.40 -19.62
C MET A 106 33.45 -0.27 -18.78
N ASP A 107 32.33 -0.64 -19.41
CA ASP A 107 31.28 -1.45 -18.79
C ASP A 107 31.59 -2.94 -19.03
N TYR A 108 32.12 -3.61 -18.00
CA TYR A 108 32.50 -5.03 -18.07
C TYR A 108 31.32 -5.95 -18.40
N ALA A 109 30.13 -5.67 -17.85
CA ALA A 109 28.95 -6.51 -18.08
C ALA A 109 28.54 -6.45 -19.56
N GLU A 110 28.57 -5.25 -20.14
CA GLU A 110 28.29 -5.06 -21.56
C GLU A 110 29.38 -5.65 -22.45
N ALA A 111 30.66 -5.49 -22.10
CA ALA A 111 31.78 -6.08 -22.84
C ALA A 111 31.65 -7.62 -22.90
N ASN A 112 31.38 -8.26 -21.77
CA ASN A 112 31.17 -9.70 -21.67
C ASN A 112 29.95 -10.15 -22.48
N ARG A 113 28.85 -9.37 -22.46
CA ARG A 113 27.66 -9.64 -23.28
C ARG A 113 27.99 -9.63 -24.77
N LEU A 114 28.77 -8.64 -25.22
CA LEU A 114 29.18 -8.52 -26.62
C LEU A 114 30.11 -9.66 -27.04
N GLU A 115 31.05 -10.05 -26.17
CA GLU A 115 31.94 -11.18 -26.44
C GLU A 115 31.16 -12.49 -26.58
N LYS A 116 30.22 -12.77 -25.65
CA LYS A 116 29.34 -13.94 -25.73
C LYS A 116 28.57 -13.97 -27.06
N ILE A 117 28.07 -12.83 -27.51
CA ILE A 117 27.39 -12.71 -28.81
C ILE A 117 28.34 -13.02 -29.97
N ARG A 118 29.58 -12.50 -29.94
CA ARG A 118 30.60 -12.79 -30.97
C ARG A 118 30.92 -14.28 -31.03
N GLN A 119 31.13 -14.93 -29.88
CA GLN A 119 31.40 -16.38 -29.81
C GLN A 119 30.22 -17.21 -30.34
N LEU A 120 28.97 -16.85 -30.00
CA LEU A 120 27.78 -17.55 -30.52
C LEU A 120 27.65 -17.41 -32.04
N LYS A 121 27.91 -16.22 -32.58
CA LYS A 121 27.90 -15.98 -34.03
C LYS A 121 28.98 -16.79 -34.74
N ALA A 122 30.20 -16.85 -34.19
CA ALA A 122 31.28 -17.67 -34.74
C ALA A 122 30.91 -19.17 -34.82
N ARG A 123 30.14 -19.67 -33.84
CA ARG A 123 29.65 -21.06 -33.81
C ARG A 123 28.40 -21.30 -34.68
N GLY A 124 27.86 -20.29 -35.36
CA GLY A 124 26.57 -20.39 -36.06
C GLY A 124 25.36 -20.56 -35.13
N LYS A 125 25.55 -20.35 -33.82
CA LYS A 125 24.51 -20.44 -32.78
C LYS A 125 23.97 -19.07 -32.37
N GLY A 126 24.27 -18.04 -33.17
CA GLY A 126 23.72 -16.69 -32.99
C GLY A 126 22.21 -16.68 -33.22
N ALA A 127 21.51 -15.77 -32.55
CA ALA A 127 20.09 -15.54 -32.83
C ALA A 127 19.92 -15.14 -34.32
N PRO A 128 18.92 -15.70 -35.04
CA PRO A 128 18.65 -15.30 -36.42
C PRO A 128 18.18 -13.85 -36.47
N GLN A 129 18.26 -13.23 -37.64
CA GLN A 129 17.73 -11.89 -37.84
C GLN A 129 16.24 -11.85 -37.49
N LYS A 130 15.80 -10.79 -36.80
CA LYS A 130 14.40 -10.62 -36.41
C LYS A 130 13.50 -10.73 -37.65
N GLY A 131 12.45 -11.54 -37.56
CA GLY A 131 11.54 -11.82 -38.68
C GLY A 131 12.03 -12.86 -39.69
N GLN A 132 13.25 -13.36 -39.56
CA GLN A 132 13.82 -14.42 -40.41
C GLN A 132 14.04 -15.74 -39.66
N GLY A 133 13.30 -15.95 -38.56
CA GLY A 133 13.33 -17.22 -37.84
C GLY A 133 12.75 -18.38 -38.65
N LYS A 134 12.98 -19.61 -38.16
CA LYS A 134 12.50 -20.84 -38.81
C LYS A 134 11.01 -20.80 -39.14
N GLN A 135 10.18 -20.31 -38.22
CA GLN A 135 8.73 -20.16 -38.44
C GLN A 135 8.39 -19.18 -39.56
N ALA A 136 9.14 -18.07 -39.69
CA ALA A 136 8.92 -17.11 -40.77
C ALA A 136 9.30 -17.69 -42.13
N ALA A 137 10.38 -18.49 -42.20
CA ALA A 137 10.75 -19.22 -43.41
C ALA A 137 9.67 -20.24 -43.81
N LEU A 138 9.07 -20.96 -42.85
CA LEU A 138 7.97 -21.90 -43.10
C LEU A 138 6.71 -21.21 -43.62
N LYS A 139 6.34 -20.04 -43.07
CA LYS A 139 5.19 -19.27 -43.56
C LYS A 139 5.37 -18.78 -45.00
N LYS A 140 6.58 -18.34 -45.36
CA LYS A 140 6.89 -17.93 -46.75
C LYS A 140 6.77 -19.08 -47.76
N LYS A 141 7.12 -20.31 -47.37
CA LYS A 141 7.03 -21.49 -48.24
C LYS A 141 5.60 -22.00 -48.48
N LYS A 142 4.65 -21.68 -47.60
CA LYS A 142 3.24 -22.08 -47.72
C LYS A 142 2.40 -21.12 -48.58
N LYS A 143 2.99 -20.00 -49.01
CA LYS A 143 2.36 -18.98 -49.84
C LYS A 143 2.88 -19.12 -51.26
#